data_AF-A0A7R9ZEH9-F1
#
_entry.id   AF-A0A7R9ZEH9-F1
#
_cell.length_a   1.000
_cell.length_b   1.000
_cell.length_c   1.000
_cell.angle_alpha   90.00
_cell.angle_beta   90.00
_cell.angle_gamma   90.00
#
_symmetry.space_group_name_H-M   'P 1'
#
loop_
_entity.id
_entity.type
_entity.pdbx_description
1 polymer ?
#
loop_
_entity_poly.entity_id
_entity_poly.type
_entity_poly.pdbx_seq_one_letter_code
_entity_poly.pdbx_strand_id
1 'polypeptide(L)'
;QELGYTRFSLVLRGRNPCNYYGPHSRRFGGYYVSCRIKGDGIPRIDGCRQCGGRMRFTSAVNGKSIIVTDVLHWTFGNRHAYFSSPNATAAQINRKFVKSDEILVTLDDLGRKEDSLALAYVHGVDREFEDAGNDWLRAPGRARFGRAGRDFTVFTINARLKLQPGNTYFNRQYLITDQFLNMEDHANEWVDETVADMLTGNDFEGRLVEMWEEDGIIGVAFAKALGGNSTTCARGKSKCAGSSVPRPGMTPFFAITCGNRSYVGPDLYAFAPKRNSPDDPIRAYACAGEDDRMTRPTWTLLGYFPPSEDGCNGAMGTKLDSTFCELQEEEVSPQFSILDIFPDRMFTHFMTKPY
;
A
#
# COMPACT_ATOMS: atom_id res chain seq x y z
N GLN A 1 24.59 25.29 0.46
CA GLN A 1 23.43 24.96 -0.40
C GLN A 1 23.58 23.52 -0.81
N GLU A 2 22.83 22.64 -0.15
CA GLU A 2 22.83 21.21 -0.47
C GLU A 2 21.72 20.95 -1.50
N LEU A 3 22.12 20.49 -2.69
CA LEU A 3 21.20 20.06 -3.75
C LEU A 3 20.62 18.68 -3.35
N GLY A 4 19.39 18.39 -3.81
CA GLY A 4 18.58 17.22 -3.42
C GLY A 4 19.36 15.91 -3.18
N TYR A 5 19.10 15.29 -2.04
CA TYR A 5 19.78 14.07 -1.58
C TYR A 5 18.90 12.85 -1.89
N THR A 6 19.43 11.86 -2.60
CA THR A 6 18.92 10.49 -2.49
C THR A 6 19.98 9.71 -1.73
N ARG A 7 19.78 9.50 -0.43
CA ARG A 7 20.74 8.75 0.39
C ARG A 7 20.62 7.26 0.03
N PHE A 8 21.46 6.83 -0.90
CA PHE A 8 21.66 5.43 -1.22
C PHE A 8 23.00 4.97 -0.68
N SER A 9 23.00 3.99 0.23
CA SER A 9 24.20 3.46 0.89
C SER A 9 24.73 2.23 0.16
N LEU A 10 25.92 2.34 -0.42
CA LEU A 10 26.68 1.18 -0.90
C LEU A 10 27.89 0.97 -0.01
N VAL A 11 27.92 -0.16 0.70
CA VAL A 11 29.07 -0.55 1.52
C VAL A 11 30.09 -1.29 0.65
N LEU A 12 31.28 -0.73 0.49
CA LEU A 12 32.32 -1.30 -0.37
C LEU A 12 33.04 -2.50 0.24
N ARG A 13 33.41 -3.48 -0.59
CA ARG A 13 34.08 -4.71 -0.16
C ARG A 13 35.47 -4.86 -0.78
N GLY A 14 36.46 -5.13 0.07
CA GLY A 14 37.86 -5.37 -0.32
C GLY A 14 38.71 -4.10 -0.30
N ARG A 15 40.04 -4.26 -0.27
CA ARG A 15 41.00 -3.15 -0.12
C ARG A 15 41.04 -2.22 -1.34
N ASN A 16 40.82 -2.78 -2.53
CA ASN A 16 40.67 -2.07 -3.80
C ASN A 16 39.32 -2.46 -4.41
N PRO A 17 38.22 -1.88 -3.89
CA PRO A 17 36.89 -2.36 -4.21
C PRO A 17 36.54 -2.15 -5.69
N CYS A 18 37.13 -1.15 -6.35
CA CYS A 18 36.77 -0.71 -7.69
C CYS A 18 37.80 -1.08 -8.75
N ASN A 19 37.32 -1.52 -9.93
CA ASN A 19 38.15 -1.90 -11.07
C ASN A 19 37.56 -1.33 -12.36
N TYR A 20 38.43 -1.00 -13.32
CA TYR A 20 38.00 -0.66 -14.68
C TYR A 20 37.23 -1.83 -15.30
N TYR A 21 36.10 -1.55 -15.93
CA TYR A 21 35.27 -2.57 -16.56
C TYR A 21 35.18 -2.33 -18.07
N GLY A 22 36.13 -2.95 -18.80
CA GLY A 22 36.27 -2.83 -20.25
C GLY A 22 35.03 -3.19 -21.06
N PRO A 23 34.28 -4.27 -20.74
CA PRO A 23 33.09 -4.63 -21.51
C PRO A 23 32.03 -3.52 -21.59
N HIS A 24 31.70 -2.87 -20.46
CA HIS A 24 30.75 -1.75 -20.46
C HIS A 24 31.34 -0.49 -21.07
N SER A 25 32.62 -0.20 -20.81
CA SER A 25 33.32 0.95 -21.40
C SER A 25 33.29 0.93 -22.92
N ARG A 26 33.52 -0.24 -23.52
CA ARG A 26 33.41 -0.43 -24.99
C ARG A 26 31.97 -0.36 -25.48
N ARG A 27 31.03 -0.97 -24.75
CA ARG A 27 29.63 -1.07 -25.19
C ARG A 27 28.87 0.25 -25.12
N PHE A 28 29.13 1.06 -24.09
CA PHE A 28 28.33 2.25 -23.79
C PHE A 28 29.07 3.56 -24.05
N GLY A 29 30.37 3.51 -24.35
CA GLY A 29 31.20 4.71 -24.51
C GLY A 29 31.49 5.37 -23.17
N GLY A 30 32.76 5.63 -22.87
CA GLY A 30 33.19 6.25 -21.60
C GLY A 30 33.91 5.28 -20.66
N TYR A 31 34.27 5.76 -19.48
CA TYR A 31 35.07 5.02 -18.50
C TYR A 31 34.18 4.42 -17.41
N TYR A 32 33.87 3.12 -17.53
CA TYR A 32 33.04 2.41 -16.57
C TYR A 32 33.88 1.67 -15.54
N VAL A 33 33.38 1.69 -14.31
CA VAL A 33 33.99 1.11 -13.13
C VAL A 33 33.03 0.09 -12.53
N SER A 34 33.57 -1.04 -12.08
CA SER A 34 32.87 -2.02 -11.27
C SER A 34 33.43 -1.99 -9.86
N CYS A 35 32.58 -1.65 -8.88
CA CYS A 35 32.94 -1.67 -7.47
C CYS A 35 32.27 -2.86 -6.77
N ARG A 36 33.06 -3.63 -6.01
CA ARG A 36 32.54 -4.71 -5.15
C ARG A 36 31.83 -4.09 -3.96
N ILE A 37 30.60 -4.54 -3.73
CA ILE A 37 29.73 -4.08 -2.65
C ILE A 37 29.32 -5.24 -1.74
N LYS A 38 28.93 -4.92 -0.51
CA LYS A 38 28.24 -5.84 0.40
C LYS A 38 26.76 -5.84 0.03
N GLY A 39 26.32 -6.78 -0.81
CA GLY A 39 24.93 -6.84 -1.28
C GLY A 39 24.01 -7.72 -0.43
N ASP A 40 24.30 -7.84 0.87
CA ASP A 40 23.42 -8.58 1.78
C ASP A 40 22.09 -7.82 1.87
N GLY A 41 21.01 -8.39 1.34
CA GLY A 41 19.64 -7.87 1.47
C GLY A 41 19.24 -6.76 0.50
N ILE A 42 20.13 -6.26 -0.37
CA ILE A 42 19.77 -5.21 -1.34
C ILE A 42 19.18 -5.86 -2.60
N PRO A 43 17.92 -5.58 -2.99
CA PRO A 43 17.34 -6.11 -4.22
C PRO A 43 18.15 -5.64 -5.43
N ARG A 44 17.99 -6.33 -6.57
CA ARG A 44 18.51 -5.82 -7.85
C ARG A 44 17.82 -4.49 -8.14
N ILE A 45 18.55 -3.40 -8.03
CA ILE A 45 18.10 -2.06 -8.41
C ILE A 45 18.78 -1.77 -9.74
N ASP A 46 17.98 -1.72 -10.81
CA ASP A 46 18.49 -1.35 -12.11
C ASP A 46 19.06 0.07 -12.04
N GLY A 47 20.21 0.26 -12.68
CA GLY A 47 20.86 1.55 -12.68
C GLY A 47 20.07 2.57 -13.48
N CYS A 48 20.44 3.83 -13.30
CA CYS A 48 19.87 4.94 -14.04
C CYS A 48 20.86 5.41 -15.11
N ARG A 49 20.49 5.19 -16.38
CA ARG A 49 21.30 5.51 -17.58
C ARG A 49 21.00 6.88 -18.20
N GLN A 50 19.96 7.54 -17.71
CA GLN A 50 19.44 8.81 -18.24
C GLN A 50 18.91 9.66 -17.09
N CYS A 51 19.64 9.76 -15.99
CA CYS A 51 19.16 10.46 -14.80
C CYS A 51 19.01 11.97 -14.98
N GLY A 52 19.30 12.50 -16.17
CA GLY A 52 19.24 13.92 -16.49
C GLY A 52 20.29 14.79 -15.81
N GLY A 53 20.84 14.36 -14.66
CA GLY A 53 21.80 15.10 -13.84
C GLY A 53 23.12 14.35 -13.59
N ARG A 54 24.16 15.12 -13.22
CA ARG A 54 25.44 14.58 -12.77
C ARG A 54 25.27 14.08 -11.34
N MET A 55 25.65 12.84 -11.05
CA MET A 55 25.70 12.35 -9.68
C MET A 55 27.07 12.62 -9.07
N ARG A 56 27.10 12.78 -7.75
CA ARG A 56 28.30 12.86 -6.95
C ARG A 56 28.26 11.78 -5.87
N PHE A 57 29.25 10.90 -5.92
CA PHE A 57 29.44 9.84 -4.95
C PHE A 57 30.48 10.34 -3.94
N THR A 58 30.14 10.34 -2.65
CA THR A 58 30.97 10.88 -1.56
C THR A 58 31.20 9.79 -0.52
N SER A 59 32.44 9.59 -0.07
CA SER A 59 32.73 8.67 1.04
C SER A 59 32.19 9.25 2.34
N ALA A 60 31.33 8.50 3.04
CA ALA A 60 30.83 8.89 4.37
C ALA A 60 31.96 9.01 5.42
N VAL A 61 33.08 8.31 5.21
CA VAL A 61 34.18 8.25 6.18
C VAL A 61 35.10 9.47 6.08
N ASN A 62 35.37 9.95 4.87
CA ASN A 62 36.40 10.98 4.66
C ASN A 62 35.94 12.18 3.81
N GLY A 63 34.67 12.21 3.37
CA GLY A 63 34.09 13.31 2.60
C GLY A 63 34.62 13.47 1.17
N LYS A 64 35.54 12.62 0.70
CA LYS A 64 36.07 12.72 -0.66
C LYS A 64 35.03 12.23 -1.66
N SER A 65 34.89 12.95 -2.77
CA SER A 65 33.88 12.64 -3.78
C SER A 65 34.43 12.41 -5.19
N ILE A 66 33.62 11.76 -6.02
CA ILE A 66 33.80 11.63 -7.48
C ILE A 66 32.51 12.02 -8.19
N ILE A 67 32.64 12.43 -9.45
CA ILE A 67 31.49 12.63 -10.34
C ILE A 67 31.18 11.31 -11.04
N VAL A 68 29.90 10.98 -11.09
CA VAL A 68 29.32 9.82 -11.75
C VAL A 68 28.25 10.31 -12.71
N THR A 69 28.33 9.95 -13.99
CA THR A 69 27.33 10.40 -14.98
C THR A 69 26.23 9.38 -15.17
N ASP A 70 26.56 8.11 -15.06
CA ASP A 70 25.66 7.00 -15.37
C ASP A 70 25.86 5.89 -14.36
N VAL A 71 24.77 5.27 -13.92
CA VAL A 71 24.83 4.02 -13.17
C VAL A 71 24.15 2.96 -14.02
N LEU A 72 24.89 1.93 -14.44
CA LEU A 72 24.30 0.82 -15.19
C LEU A 72 23.56 -0.14 -14.26
N HIS A 73 24.15 -0.38 -13.10
CA HIS A 73 23.59 -1.26 -12.08
C HIS A 73 24.01 -0.76 -10.71
N TRP A 74 23.06 -0.51 -9.82
CA TRP A 74 23.36 -0.27 -8.41
C TRP A 74 23.79 -1.56 -7.72
N THR A 75 23.13 -2.67 -8.07
CA THR A 75 23.37 -4.01 -7.51
C THR A 75 23.24 -5.10 -8.57
N PHE A 76 24.33 -5.40 -9.26
CA PHE A 76 24.40 -6.52 -10.20
C PHE A 76 24.91 -7.78 -9.48
N GLY A 77 24.14 -8.87 -9.60
CA GLY A 77 24.44 -10.14 -8.94
C GLY A 77 24.64 -10.03 -7.43
N ASN A 78 24.02 -9.02 -6.79
CA ASN A 78 24.14 -8.67 -5.37
C ASN A 78 25.59 -8.48 -4.88
N ARG A 79 26.52 -8.13 -5.79
CA ARG A 79 27.95 -8.05 -5.45
C ARG A 79 28.67 -6.89 -6.10
N HIS A 80 28.10 -6.29 -7.14
CA HIS A 80 28.77 -5.25 -7.91
C HIS A 80 27.86 -4.04 -8.17
N ALA A 81 28.42 -2.84 -8.00
CA ALA A 81 27.88 -1.62 -8.58
C ALA A 81 28.67 -1.29 -9.85
N TYR A 82 27.99 -0.83 -10.90
CA TYR A 82 28.58 -0.44 -12.17
C TYR A 82 28.16 0.97 -12.53
N PHE A 83 29.15 1.85 -12.70
CA PHE A 83 28.90 3.26 -13.00
C PHE A 83 30.00 3.87 -13.88
N SER A 84 29.64 4.94 -14.59
CA SER A 84 30.54 5.75 -15.40
C SER A 84 31.18 6.82 -14.54
N SER A 85 32.50 6.99 -14.66
CA SER A 85 33.27 8.00 -13.95
C SER A 85 34.11 8.77 -14.96
N PRO A 86 33.63 9.93 -15.45
CA PRO A 86 34.33 10.66 -16.52
C PRO A 86 35.69 11.21 -16.08
N ASN A 87 35.84 11.51 -14.78
CA ASN A 87 36.97 12.29 -14.27
C ASN A 87 37.82 11.52 -13.24
N ALA A 88 37.54 10.23 -13.01
CA ALA A 88 38.32 9.41 -12.09
C ALA A 88 38.48 7.97 -12.58
N THR A 89 39.74 7.55 -12.67
CA THR A 89 40.14 6.16 -12.89
C THR A 89 39.81 5.28 -11.68
N ALA A 90 39.73 3.97 -11.86
CA ALA A 90 39.52 3.03 -10.75
C ALA A 90 40.58 3.18 -9.64
N ALA A 91 41.84 3.46 -10.00
CA ALA A 91 42.90 3.72 -9.03
C ALA A 91 42.69 5.02 -8.24
N GLN A 92 42.19 6.08 -8.87
CA GLN A 92 41.82 7.33 -8.19
C GLN A 92 40.61 7.12 -7.27
N ILE A 93 39.64 6.32 -7.69
CA ILE A 93 38.47 5.97 -6.89
C ILE A 93 38.90 5.18 -5.64
N ASN A 94 39.74 4.15 -5.77
CA ASN A 94 40.26 3.39 -4.63
C ASN A 94 41.13 4.20 -3.65
N ARG A 95 41.60 5.40 -4.03
CA ARG A 95 42.27 6.34 -3.10
C ARG A 95 41.30 7.21 -2.30
N LYS A 96 40.05 7.32 -2.77
CA LYS A 96 38.98 8.10 -2.12
C LYS A 96 38.05 7.21 -1.30
N PHE A 97 37.81 6.00 -1.78
CA PHE A 97 36.91 5.04 -1.17
C PHE A 97 37.68 3.80 -0.71
N VAL A 98 37.54 3.44 0.56
CA VAL A 98 38.19 2.28 1.17
C VAL A 98 37.22 1.16 1.50
N LYS A 99 37.73 0.03 1.98
CA LYS A 99 36.92 -1.10 2.44
C LYS A 99 35.96 -0.64 3.53
N SER A 100 34.71 -1.09 3.45
CA SER A 100 33.61 -0.76 4.37
C SER A 100 33.16 0.69 4.34
N ASP A 101 33.66 1.52 3.40
CA ASP A 101 33.07 2.83 3.18
C ASP A 101 31.63 2.69 2.69
N GLU A 102 30.77 3.50 3.29
CA GLU A 102 29.46 3.85 2.77
C GLU A 102 29.64 4.97 1.72
N ILE A 103 29.16 4.72 0.51
CA ILE A 103 29.04 5.76 -0.53
C ILE A 103 27.73 6.50 -0.32
N LEU A 104 27.80 7.81 -0.16
CA LEU A 104 26.67 8.74 -0.20
C LEU A 104 26.49 9.25 -1.63
N VAL A 105 25.30 9.07 -2.20
CA VAL A 105 24.98 9.55 -3.56
C VAL A 105 24.22 10.86 -3.48
N THR A 106 24.64 11.84 -4.28
CA THR A 106 23.95 13.13 -4.44
C THR A 106 23.73 13.40 -5.92
N LEU A 107 22.62 14.03 -6.28
CA LEU A 107 22.37 14.49 -7.65
C LEU A 107 22.72 15.97 -7.70
N ASP A 108 23.80 16.31 -8.41
CA ASP A 108 24.10 17.69 -8.75
C ASP A 108 22.93 18.15 -9.66
N ASP A 109 22.22 19.21 -9.24
CA ASP A 109 21.26 20.01 -10.03
C ASP A 109 19.74 19.72 -9.92
N LEU A 110 19.25 19.17 -8.80
CA LEU A 110 17.79 19.00 -8.57
C LEU A 110 17.07 20.25 -8.01
N GLY A 111 17.73 21.42 -8.01
CA GLY A 111 17.24 22.59 -7.31
C GLY A 111 17.46 22.51 -5.79
N ARG A 112 16.95 23.52 -5.09
CA ARG A 112 17.05 23.66 -3.63
C ARG A 112 16.26 22.54 -2.94
N LYS A 113 16.89 21.87 -1.96
CA LYS A 113 16.24 20.84 -1.13
C LYS A 113 15.00 21.40 -0.42
N GLU A 114 15.02 22.70 -0.10
CA GLU A 114 13.92 23.48 0.49
C GLU A 114 12.70 23.57 -0.43
N ASP A 115 12.89 23.49 -1.75
CA ASP A 115 11.81 23.61 -2.74
C ASP A 115 11.25 22.23 -3.15
N SER A 116 11.78 21.13 -2.60
CA SER A 116 11.39 19.77 -2.95
C SER A 116 10.26 19.25 -2.05
N LEU A 117 9.15 18.80 -2.64
CA LEU A 117 8.13 18.03 -1.94
C LEU A 117 8.50 16.55 -1.92
N ALA A 118 8.12 15.86 -0.86
CA ALA A 118 8.31 14.43 -0.71
C ALA A 118 7.02 13.75 -0.22
N LEU A 119 6.99 12.44 -0.46
CA LEU A 119 6.00 11.52 0.06
C LEU A 119 6.76 10.47 0.89
N ALA A 120 6.54 10.41 2.20
CA ALA A 120 7.06 9.34 3.03
C ALA A 120 5.97 8.39 3.48
N TYR A 121 6.37 7.14 3.66
CA TYR A 121 5.54 6.08 4.19
C TYR A 121 6.16 5.59 5.50
N VAL A 122 5.42 5.74 6.59
CA VAL A 122 5.83 5.28 7.93
C VAL A 122 5.16 3.94 8.19
N HIS A 123 5.96 2.87 8.18
CA HIS A 123 5.48 1.50 8.31
C HIS A 123 5.81 0.82 9.64
N GLY A 124 6.51 1.49 10.55
CA GLY A 124 6.87 0.97 11.88
C GLY A 124 8.13 0.12 11.91
N VAL A 125 8.37 -0.50 13.07
CA VAL A 125 9.56 -1.33 13.36
C VAL A 125 9.22 -2.79 13.71
N ASP A 126 7.97 -3.21 13.54
CA ASP A 126 7.47 -4.56 13.86
C ASP A 126 7.79 -5.02 15.30
N ARG A 127 7.55 -4.15 16.31
CA ARG A 127 7.81 -4.48 17.73
C ARG A 127 7.09 -5.75 18.18
N GLU A 128 5.95 -6.02 17.55
CA GLU A 128 5.13 -7.21 17.78
C GLU A 128 5.88 -8.51 17.48
N PHE A 129 6.88 -8.49 16.59
CA PHE A 129 7.72 -9.66 16.32
C PHE A 129 8.68 -9.98 17.46
N GLU A 130 9.09 -8.97 18.23
CA GLU A 130 10.03 -9.11 19.34
C GLU A 130 9.33 -9.58 20.63
N ASP A 131 8.00 -9.45 20.70
CA ASP A 131 7.20 -9.93 21.81
C ASP A 131 7.04 -11.46 21.75
N ALA A 132 7.57 -12.15 22.78
CA ALA A 132 7.50 -13.60 22.89
C ALA A 132 6.06 -14.15 23.00
N GLY A 133 5.10 -13.30 23.39
CA GLY A 133 3.67 -13.65 23.42
C GLY A 133 3.00 -13.66 22.04
N ASN A 134 3.60 -13.03 21.04
CA ASN A 134 3.04 -12.92 19.70
C ASN A 134 3.48 -14.08 18.80
N ASP A 135 2.60 -15.05 18.61
CA ASP A 135 2.87 -16.20 17.75
C ASP A 135 2.34 -16.03 16.31
N TRP A 136 1.61 -14.94 16.04
CA TRP A 136 0.93 -14.69 14.77
C TRP A 136 1.84 -14.12 13.67
N LEU A 137 3.09 -13.76 13.98
CA LEU A 137 4.12 -13.42 12.99
C LEU A 137 5.02 -14.63 12.69
N ARG A 138 5.37 -14.83 11.41
CA ARG A 138 6.33 -15.90 11.00
C ARG A 138 7.78 -15.42 10.98
N ALA A 139 7.97 -14.12 10.78
CA ALA A 139 9.25 -13.45 10.60
C ALA A 139 8.98 -11.93 10.66
N PRO A 140 10.02 -11.09 10.81
CA PRO A 140 9.87 -9.65 10.66
C PRO A 140 9.23 -9.31 9.31
N GLY A 141 8.44 -8.24 9.32
CA GLY A 141 7.88 -7.66 8.11
C GLY A 141 8.98 -7.22 7.16
N ARG A 142 8.60 -7.03 5.90
CA ARG A 142 9.52 -6.48 4.89
C ARG A 142 8.81 -5.53 3.97
N ALA A 143 9.44 -4.38 3.73
CA ALA A 143 9.06 -3.50 2.65
C ALA A 143 9.55 -4.05 1.32
N ARG A 144 8.70 -4.00 0.30
CA ARG A 144 9.04 -4.29 -1.10
C ARG A 144 8.65 -3.09 -1.94
N PHE A 145 9.59 -2.70 -2.81
CA PHE A 145 9.40 -1.65 -3.81
C PHE A 145 9.64 -2.24 -5.19
N GLY A 146 8.76 -1.91 -6.15
CA GLY A 146 9.00 -2.17 -7.56
C GLY A 146 7.79 -2.69 -8.33
N ARG A 147 8.06 -3.33 -9.47
CA ARG A 147 7.05 -3.89 -10.37
C ARG A 147 6.69 -5.31 -9.92
N ALA A 148 5.66 -5.44 -9.08
CA ALA A 148 5.12 -6.73 -8.65
C ALA A 148 4.15 -7.33 -9.69
N GLY A 149 4.56 -7.35 -10.97
CA GLY A 149 3.65 -7.68 -12.07
C GLY A 149 2.52 -6.67 -12.25
N ARG A 150 2.72 -5.41 -11.82
CA ARG A 150 1.77 -4.30 -11.96
C ARG A 150 2.34 -3.20 -12.85
N ASP A 151 1.45 -2.48 -13.52
CA ASP A 151 1.76 -1.32 -14.39
C ASP A 151 1.97 -0.01 -13.61
N PHE A 152 1.83 -0.05 -12.28
CA PHE A 152 2.18 1.04 -11.36
C PHE A 152 3.25 0.60 -10.35
N THR A 153 3.96 1.57 -9.75
CA THR A 153 4.91 1.31 -8.67
C THR A 153 4.15 0.79 -7.45
N VAL A 154 4.47 -0.42 -7.02
CA VAL A 154 3.88 -0.99 -5.81
C VAL A 154 4.86 -0.82 -4.68
N PHE A 155 4.39 -0.16 -3.63
CA PHE A 155 4.93 -0.30 -2.30
C PHE A 155 4.10 -1.37 -1.57
N THR A 156 4.76 -2.33 -0.93
CA THR A 156 4.08 -3.37 -0.16
C THR A 156 4.83 -3.66 1.11
N ILE A 157 4.14 -3.54 2.24
CA ILE A 157 4.56 -4.14 3.50
C ILE A 157 4.04 -5.57 3.53
N ASN A 158 4.97 -6.52 3.47
CA ASN A 158 4.65 -7.92 3.66
C ASN A 158 4.86 -8.24 5.15
N ALA A 159 3.76 -8.27 5.90
CA ALA A 159 3.77 -8.54 7.34
C ALA A 159 4.01 -10.01 7.72
N ARG A 160 4.07 -10.95 6.75
CA ARG A 160 4.45 -12.36 6.95
C ARG A 160 3.69 -13.07 8.09
N LEU A 161 2.38 -12.94 8.05
CA LEU A 161 1.43 -13.36 9.08
C LEU A 161 1.14 -14.87 9.09
N LYS A 162 0.73 -15.41 10.25
CA LYS A 162 0.02 -16.68 10.44
C LYS A 162 -1.48 -16.41 10.62
N LEU A 163 -2.13 -15.85 9.59
CA LEU A 163 -3.55 -15.57 9.63
C LEU A 163 -4.37 -16.88 9.58
N GLN A 164 -5.20 -17.11 10.59
CA GLN A 164 -6.15 -18.23 10.64
C GLN A 164 -7.55 -17.78 10.19
N PRO A 165 -8.42 -18.70 9.74
CA PRO A 165 -9.82 -18.37 9.45
C PRO A 165 -10.51 -17.74 10.66
N GLY A 166 -11.21 -16.62 10.44
CA GLY A 166 -11.89 -15.85 11.51
C GLY A 166 -11.01 -14.81 12.21
N ASN A 167 -9.69 -14.84 12.02
CA ASN A 167 -8.82 -13.78 12.51
C ASN A 167 -8.81 -12.59 11.54
N THR A 168 -8.56 -11.39 12.07
CA THR A 168 -8.39 -10.15 11.33
C THR A 168 -7.03 -9.56 11.65
N TYR A 169 -6.25 -9.32 10.61
CA TYR A 169 -5.02 -8.54 10.76
C TYR A 169 -5.32 -7.05 10.64
N PHE A 170 -4.91 -6.30 11.64
CA PHE A 170 -4.97 -4.85 11.67
C PHE A 170 -3.55 -4.28 11.53
N ASN A 171 -3.42 -3.22 10.72
CA ASN A 171 -2.18 -2.47 10.63
C ASN A 171 -2.49 -0.98 10.41
N ARG A 172 -1.92 -0.14 11.26
CA ARG A 172 -1.97 1.32 11.15
C ARG A 172 -0.61 1.85 10.69
N GLN A 173 -0.63 2.56 9.57
CA GLN A 173 0.54 3.13 8.90
C GLN A 173 0.23 4.56 8.49
N TYR A 174 1.26 5.39 8.31
CA TYR A 174 1.09 6.80 7.98
C TYR A 174 1.70 7.14 6.63
N LEU A 175 1.05 8.04 5.92
CA LEU A 175 1.54 8.63 4.69
C LEU A 175 1.68 10.13 4.93
N ILE A 176 2.90 10.65 4.77
CA ILE A 176 3.23 12.06 5.03
C ILE A 176 3.57 12.72 3.71
N THR A 177 2.91 13.84 3.43
CA THR A 177 3.20 14.74 2.31
C THR A 177 3.71 16.06 2.87
N ASP A 178 4.97 16.39 2.62
CA ASP A 178 5.59 17.61 3.13
C ASP A 178 6.85 17.97 2.33
N GLN A 179 7.53 19.05 2.70
CA GLN A 179 8.87 19.38 2.28
C GLN A 179 9.83 18.24 2.63
N PHE A 180 10.68 17.90 1.68
CA PHE A 180 11.61 16.79 1.78
C PHE A 180 12.56 16.92 2.97
N LEU A 181 12.97 18.15 3.29
CA LEU A 181 13.83 18.48 4.44
C LEU A 181 13.27 18.01 5.78
N ASN A 182 11.96 18.17 5.99
CA ASN A 182 11.30 17.91 7.27
C ASN A 182 10.87 16.45 7.40
N MET A 183 10.99 15.68 6.31
CA MET A 183 10.35 14.40 6.18
C MET A 183 10.89 13.34 7.14
N GLU A 184 12.20 13.35 7.43
CA GLU A 184 12.80 12.41 8.38
C GLU A 184 12.32 12.68 9.81
N ASP A 185 12.35 13.94 10.24
CA ASP A 185 11.89 14.35 11.57
C ASP A 185 10.40 14.05 11.75
N HIS A 186 9.57 14.46 10.79
CA HIS A 186 8.13 14.18 10.83
C HIS A 186 7.86 12.67 10.80
N ALA A 187 8.52 11.90 9.93
CA ALA A 187 8.32 10.46 9.87
C ALA A 187 8.66 9.76 11.20
N ASN A 188 9.75 10.17 11.86
CA ASN A 188 10.21 9.60 13.12
C ASN A 188 9.18 9.77 14.24
N GLU A 189 8.45 10.89 14.28
CA GLU A 189 7.37 11.12 15.28
C GLU A 189 6.25 10.08 15.19
N TRP A 190 5.99 9.53 14.00
CA TRP A 190 4.90 8.58 13.77
C TRP A 190 5.32 7.12 13.83
N VAL A 191 6.62 6.81 13.95
CA VAL A 191 7.11 5.42 13.94
C VAL A 191 6.47 4.63 15.07
N ASP A 192 6.45 5.19 16.28
CA ASP A 192 5.92 4.52 17.47
C ASP A 192 4.38 4.53 17.53
N GLU A 193 3.75 5.35 16.69
CA GLU A 193 2.29 5.40 16.52
C GLU A 193 1.78 4.35 15.52
N THR A 194 2.68 3.69 14.78
CA THR A 194 2.30 2.53 13.98
C THR A 194 1.95 1.37 14.89
N VAL A 195 0.95 0.60 14.50
CA VAL A 195 0.46 -0.54 15.29
C VAL A 195 0.13 -1.66 14.33
N ALA A 196 0.57 -2.87 14.65
CA ALA A 196 0.08 -4.08 14.03
C ALA A 196 -0.57 -4.97 15.09
N ASP A 197 -1.67 -5.63 14.75
CA ASP A 197 -2.32 -6.55 15.68
C ASP A 197 -3.07 -7.67 14.95
N MET A 198 -3.30 -8.77 15.66
CA MET A 198 -4.10 -9.89 15.22
C MET A 198 -5.33 -10.02 16.10
N LEU A 199 -6.44 -9.53 15.59
CA LEU A 199 -7.74 -9.68 16.23
C LEU A 199 -8.31 -11.06 15.92
N THR A 200 -8.89 -11.70 16.91
CA THR A 200 -9.54 -13.01 16.85
C THR A 200 -11.05 -12.87 16.91
N GLY A 201 -11.78 -13.97 16.73
CA GLY A 201 -13.25 -13.96 16.86
C GLY A 201 -13.74 -13.53 18.24
N ASN A 202 -12.91 -13.62 19.29
CA ASN A 202 -13.28 -13.19 20.65
C ASN A 202 -13.16 -11.68 20.85
N ASP A 203 -12.41 -10.99 19.98
CA ASP A 203 -12.18 -9.55 20.07
C ASP A 203 -13.34 -8.73 19.47
N PHE A 204 -14.30 -9.41 18.84
CA PHE A 204 -15.44 -8.78 18.19
C PHE A 204 -16.78 -9.29 18.72
N GLU A 205 -17.58 -8.39 19.27
CA GLU A 205 -19.01 -8.63 19.47
C GLU A 205 -19.76 -8.27 18.17
N GLY A 206 -19.94 -9.28 17.32
CA GLY A 206 -20.71 -9.12 16.08
C GLY A 206 -22.21 -9.04 16.30
N ARG A 207 -22.95 -8.76 15.23
CA ARG A 207 -24.41 -8.83 15.19
C ARG A 207 -24.89 -9.57 13.94
N LEU A 208 -26.13 -10.08 13.98
CA LEU A 208 -26.75 -10.68 12.81
C LEU A 208 -26.87 -9.64 11.69
N VAL A 209 -26.52 -10.06 10.48
CA VAL A 209 -26.71 -9.31 9.24
C VAL A 209 -27.57 -10.18 8.33
N GLU A 210 -28.60 -9.62 7.72
CA GLU A 210 -29.48 -10.37 6.85
C GLU A 210 -29.68 -9.64 5.53
N MET A 211 -29.54 -10.39 4.44
CA MET A 211 -29.71 -9.89 3.09
C MET A 211 -31.13 -10.16 2.62
N TRP A 212 -31.79 -9.12 2.13
CA TRP A 212 -33.17 -9.15 1.65
C TRP A 212 -33.19 -8.80 0.16
N GLU A 213 -34.03 -9.46 -0.63
CA GLU A 213 -34.12 -9.22 -2.08
C GLU A 213 -35.58 -9.11 -2.54
N GLU A 214 -35.81 -8.20 -3.48
CA GLU A 214 -37.02 -8.09 -4.30
C GLU A 214 -36.64 -7.56 -5.68
N ASP A 215 -37.09 -8.23 -6.74
CA ASP A 215 -36.90 -7.83 -8.14
C ASP A 215 -35.46 -7.45 -8.54
N GLY A 216 -34.46 -8.19 -8.02
CA GLY A 216 -33.04 -7.94 -8.31
C GLY A 216 -32.45 -6.70 -7.59
N ILE A 217 -33.18 -6.13 -6.63
CA ILE A 217 -32.68 -5.11 -5.70
C ILE A 217 -32.46 -5.79 -4.34
N ILE A 218 -31.33 -5.51 -3.71
CA ILE A 218 -30.95 -6.03 -2.41
C ILE A 218 -30.91 -4.92 -1.37
N GLY A 219 -31.47 -5.21 -0.20
CA GLY A 219 -31.22 -4.50 1.04
C GLY A 219 -30.45 -5.35 2.04
N VAL A 220 -29.75 -4.69 2.97
CA VAL A 220 -29.04 -5.36 4.06
C VAL A 220 -29.54 -4.80 5.38
N ALA A 221 -30.09 -5.67 6.23
CA ALA A 221 -30.55 -5.33 7.56
C ALA A 221 -29.53 -5.78 8.60
N PHE A 222 -29.30 -4.95 9.62
CA PHE A 222 -28.45 -5.26 10.76
C PHE A 222 -29.29 -5.38 12.01
N ALA A 223 -28.98 -6.35 12.88
CA ALA A 223 -29.62 -6.39 14.19
C ALA A 223 -29.29 -5.10 14.96
N LYS A 224 -30.27 -4.57 15.69
CA LYS A 224 -30.14 -3.27 16.38
C LYS A 224 -29.05 -3.28 17.46
N ALA A 225 -28.98 -4.38 18.24
CA ALA A 225 -28.01 -4.56 19.31
C ALA A 225 -26.81 -5.40 18.85
N LEU A 226 -25.65 -5.15 19.47
CA LEU A 226 -24.53 -6.09 19.45
C LEU A 226 -24.97 -7.43 20.06
N GLY A 227 -24.49 -8.54 19.51
CA GLY A 227 -24.96 -9.89 19.87
C GLY A 227 -26.40 -10.20 19.45
N GLY A 228 -27.13 -9.26 18.83
CA GLY A 228 -28.50 -9.45 18.39
C GLY A 228 -28.64 -10.53 17.30
N ASN A 229 -29.69 -11.33 17.40
CA ASN A 229 -29.97 -12.50 16.57
C ASN A 229 -31.25 -12.38 15.72
N SER A 230 -31.79 -11.16 15.59
CA SER A 230 -32.98 -10.89 14.78
C SER A 230 -32.85 -9.58 14.03
N THR A 231 -33.38 -9.60 12.82
CA THR A 231 -33.39 -8.52 11.85
C THR A 231 -34.80 -8.36 11.30
N THR A 232 -35.11 -7.15 10.82
CA THR A 232 -36.37 -6.85 10.14
C THR A 232 -36.06 -5.97 8.94
N CYS A 233 -36.76 -6.19 7.84
CA CYS A 233 -36.66 -5.35 6.64
C CYS A 233 -38.09 -4.96 6.21
N ALA A 234 -38.25 -3.74 5.69
CA ALA A 234 -39.56 -3.20 5.31
C ALA A 234 -40.20 -3.93 4.12
N ARG A 235 -39.40 -4.55 3.25
CA ARG A 235 -39.85 -5.22 2.02
C ARG A 235 -38.92 -6.36 1.62
N GLY A 236 -39.32 -7.09 0.58
CA GLY A 236 -38.60 -8.25 0.05
C GLY A 236 -38.63 -9.49 0.93
N LYS A 237 -37.85 -10.49 0.54
CA LYS A 237 -37.70 -11.75 1.28
C LYS A 237 -36.25 -11.93 1.74
N SER A 238 -36.08 -12.41 2.96
CA SER A 238 -34.77 -12.82 3.46
C SER A 238 -34.20 -13.91 2.55
N LYS A 239 -32.95 -13.70 2.14
CA LYS A 239 -32.19 -14.62 1.30
C LYS A 239 -31.10 -15.34 2.06
N CYS A 240 -30.44 -14.63 2.96
CA CYS A 240 -29.21 -15.12 3.56
C CYS A 240 -28.95 -14.40 4.89
N ALA A 241 -28.59 -15.16 5.91
CA ALA A 241 -28.15 -14.66 7.20
C ALA A 241 -26.63 -14.75 7.30
N GLY A 242 -26.02 -13.76 7.94
CA GLY A 242 -24.58 -13.60 8.06
C GLY A 242 -24.19 -12.85 9.33
N SER A 243 -22.95 -12.42 9.38
CA SER A 243 -22.38 -11.71 10.51
C SER A 243 -21.76 -10.38 10.09
N SER A 244 -21.80 -9.41 10.99
CA SER A 244 -21.10 -8.14 10.81
C SER A 244 -19.59 -8.24 11.05
N VAL A 245 -19.10 -9.39 11.52
CA VAL A 245 -17.70 -9.63 11.86
C VAL A 245 -17.22 -10.93 11.22
N PRO A 246 -15.92 -11.07 10.91
CA PRO A 246 -15.37 -12.31 10.38
C PRO A 246 -15.64 -13.49 11.31
N ARG A 247 -16.03 -14.63 10.74
CA ARG A 247 -16.19 -15.91 11.46
C ARG A 247 -15.69 -17.07 10.60
N PRO A 248 -15.24 -18.18 11.21
CA PRO A 248 -14.94 -19.40 10.48
C PRO A 248 -16.12 -19.84 9.61
N GLY A 249 -15.86 -20.20 8.35
CA GLY A 249 -16.89 -20.65 7.41
C GLY A 249 -17.70 -19.54 6.72
N MET A 250 -17.46 -18.27 7.05
CA MET A 250 -18.11 -17.14 6.39
C MET A 250 -17.15 -16.41 5.44
N THR A 251 -17.70 -15.85 4.36
CA THR A 251 -16.97 -15.13 3.31
C THR A 251 -17.50 -13.70 3.22
N PRO A 252 -16.63 -12.68 3.06
CA PRO A 252 -17.09 -11.31 2.87
C PRO A 252 -17.88 -11.17 1.56
N PHE A 253 -19.01 -10.46 1.60
CA PHE A 253 -19.79 -10.10 0.42
C PHE A 253 -19.68 -8.61 0.15
N PHE A 254 -19.58 -8.27 -1.12
CA PHE A 254 -19.44 -6.90 -1.59
C PHE A 254 -20.59 -6.56 -2.53
N ALA A 255 -21.19 -5.39 -2.36
CA ALA A 255 -21.92 -4.73 -3.42
C ALA A 255 -20.94 -3.87 -4.20
N ILE A 256 -20.79 -4.13 -5.49
CA ILE A 256 -19.87 -3.45 -6.38
C ILE A 256 -20.68 -2.83 -7.52
N THR A 257 -20.41 -1.56 -7.82
CA THR A 257 -20.95 -0.87 -9.00
C THR A 257 -19.83 -0.36 -9.88
N CYS A 258 -20.03 -0.45 -11.18
CA CYS A 258 -19.03 -0.15 -12.20
C CYS A 258 -19.76 0.39 -13.44
N GLY A 259 -19.88 1.73 -13.50
CA GLY A 259 -20.78 2.39 -14.44
C GLY A 259 -22.23 1.95 -14.17
N ASN A 260 -22.91 1.46 -15.21
CA ASN A 260 -24.29 0.97 -15.11
C ASN A 260 -24.40 -0.51 -14.68
N ARG A 261 -23.28 -1.19 -14.45
CA ARG A 261 -23.26 -2.59 -14.00
C ARG A 261 -23.13 -2.68 -12.50
N SER A 262 -23.74 -3.70 -11.94
CA SER A 262 -23.71 -3.98 -10.50
C SER A 262 -23.50 -5.46 -10.23
N TYR A 263 -22.92 -5.76 -9.08
CA TYR A 263 -22.61 -7.10 -8.61
C TYR A 263 -22.80 -7.14 -7.10
N VAL A 264 -23.40 -8.21 -6.59
CA VAL A 264 -23.41 -8.51 -5.16
C VAL A 264 -22.83 -9.90 -4.97
N GLY A 265 -21.73 -10.04 -4.23
CA GLY A 265 -21.15 -11.36 -3.98
C GLY A 265 -19.72 -11.33 -3.43
N PRO A 266 -19.07 -12.50 -3.34
CA PRO A 266 -17.76 -12.63 -2.68
C PRO A 266 -16.55 -12.23 -3.54
N ASP A 267 -16.71 -12.07 -4.86
CA ASP A 267 -15.62 -11.70 -5.76
C ASP A 267 -15.43 -10.18 -5.82
N LEU A 268 -14.48 -9.67 -5.04
CA LEU A 268 -14.10 -8.25 -5.05
C LEU A 268 -13.61 -7.76 -6.44
N TYR A 269 -13.23 -8.68 -7.34
CA TYR A 269 -12.70 -8.38 -8.66
C TYR A 269 -13.68 -8.72 -9.79
N ALA A 270 -14.97 -8.89 -9.50
CA ALA A 270 -16.00 -9.28 -10.48
C ALA A 270 -16.02 -8.41 -11.75
N PHE A 271 -15.66 -7.12 -11.63
CA PHE A 271 -15.58 -6.19 -12.75
C PHE A 271 -14.16 -5.87 -13.22
N ALA A 272 -13.12 -6.44 -12.62
CA ALA A 272 -11.76 -6.20 -13.05
C ALA A 272 -11.53 -6.76 -14.47
N PRO A 273 -10.73 -6.11 -15.32
CA PRO A 273 -10.34 -6.65 -16.61
C PRO A 273 -9.77 -8.07 -16.49
N LYS A 274 -10.17 -8.96 -17.41
CA LYS A 274 -9.62 -10.31 -17.47
C LYS A 274 -8.11 -10.26 -17.68
N ARG A 275 -7.43 -11.18 -17.01
CA ARG A 275 -5.99 -11.41 -17.17
C ARG A 275 -5.78 -12.27 -18.42
N ASN A 276 -4.88 -11.87 -19.31
CA ASN A 276 -4.49 -12.68 -20.48
C ASN A 276 -3.40 -13.70 -20.10
N SER A 277 -2.66 -13.44 -19.03
CA SER A 277 -1.62 -14.31 -18.46
C SER A 277 -1.69 -14.32 -16.92
N PRO A 278 -1.26 -15.41 -16.25
CA PRO A 278 -1.01 -15.42 -14.81
C PRO A 278 0.01 -14.39 -14.31
N ASP A 279 0.74 -13.72 -15.21
CA ASP A 279 1.65 -12.63 -14.88
C ASP A 279 1.02 -11.24 -15.00
N ASP A 280 -0.17 -11.13 -15.63
CA ASP A 280 -0.83 -9.84 -15.81
C ASP A 280 -1.38 -9.32 -14.48
N PRO A 281 -1.30 -8.01 -14.18
CA PRO A 281 -1.88 -7.47 -12.96
C PRO A 281 -3.40 -7.61 -12.94
N ILE A 282 -3.95 -7.85 -11.75
CA ILE A 282 -5.35 -7.57 -11.49
C ILE A 282 -5.51 -6.06 -11.36
N ARG A 283 -6.20 -5.44 -12.32
CA ARG A 283 -6.51 -4.00 -12.32
C ARG A 283 -7.80 -3.75 -11.54
N ALA A 284 -7.73 -3.88 -10.22
CA ALA A 284 -8.89 -3.72 -9.32
C ALA A 284 -9.54 -2.33 -9.38
N TYR A 285 -8.80 -1.32 -9.85
CA TYR A 285 -9.28 0.05 -10.01
C TYR A 285 -9.98 0.31 -11.34
N ALA A 286 -9.95 -0.65 -12.27
CA ALA A 286 -10.47 -0.51 -13.61
C ALA A 286 -11.73 -1.36 -13.79
N CYS A 287 -12.60 -0.87 -14.66
CA CYS A 287 -13.84 -1.51 -15.05
C CYS A 287 -13.66 -2.19 -16.40
N ALA A 288 -13.87 -3.50 -16.49
CA ALA A 288 -13.68 -4.26 -17.73
C ALA A 288 -14.59 -3.74 -18.85
N GLY A 289 -13.99 -3.24 -19.94
CA GLY A 289 -14.72 -2.68 -21.08
C GLY A 289 -15.15 -1.21 -20.94
N GLU A 290 -14.74 -0.53 -19.88
CA GLU A 290 -14.96 0.90 -19.66
C GLU A 290 -13.64 1.69 -19.78
N ASP A 291 -13.72 3.01 -19.96
CA ASP A 291 -12.57 3.90 -19.82
C ASP A 291 -12.17 3.99 -18.34
N ASP A 292 -10.98 3.49 -18.00
CA ASP A 292 -10.46 3.42 -16.63
C ASP A 292 -10.15 4.78 -16.00
N ARG A 293 -10.13 5.85 -16.80
CA ARG A 293 -9.98 7.23 -16.32
C ARG A 293 -11.30 7.82 -15.85
N MET A 294 -12.41 7.40 -16.45
CA MET A 294 -13.75 7.94 -16.20
C MET A 294 -14.57 7.07 -15.26
N THR A 295 -14.42 5.74 -15.36
CA THR A 295 -15.25 4.78 -14.63
C THR A 295 -14.39 3.93 -13.70
N ARG A 296 -14.58 4.12 -12.40
CA ARG A 296 -13.93 3.33 -11.34
C ARG A 296 -14.98 2.53 -10.58
N PRO A 297 -14.64 1.30 -10.14
CA PRO A 297 -15.55 0.53 -9.32
C PRO A 297 -15.69 1.17 -7.94
N THR A 298 -16.91 1.23 -7.43
CA THR A 298 -17.21 1.53 -6.03
C THR A 298 -17.71 0.26 -5.37
N TRP A 299 -17.27 0.00 -4.15
CA TRP A 299 -17.63 -1.22 -3.43
C TRP A 299 -18.03 -0.91 -1.98
N THR A 300 -18.96 -1.70 -1.46
CA THR A 300 -19.42 -1.66 -0.06
C THR A 300 -19.39 -3.07 0.49
N LEU A 301 -18.74 -3.28 1.64
CA LEU A 301 -18.80 -4.55 2.37
C LEU A 301 -20.19 -4.68 3.01
N LEU A 302 -20.92 -5.74 2.66
CA LEU A 302 -22.26 -6.00 3.16
C LEU A 302 -22.25 -6.76 4.49
N GLY A 303 -21.24 -7.62 4.68
CA GLY A 303 -21.14 -8.53 5.81
C GLY A 303 -20.42 -9.81 5.42
N TYR A 304 -20.40 -10.77 6.33
CA TYR A 304 -19.80 -12.08 6.15
C TYR A 304 -20.90 -13.14 6.11
N PHE A 305 -21.00 -13.85 4.98
CA PHE A 305 -22.10 -14.77 4.73
C PHE A 305 -21.57 -16.18 4.43
N PRO A 306 -22.32 -17.23 4.78
CA PRO A 306 -21.95 -18.60 4.48
C PRO A 306 -22.13 -18.88 2.98
N PRO A 307 -21.04 -19.11 2.21
CA PRO A 307 -21.13 -19.25 0.75
C PRO A 307 -21.85 -20.53 0.30
N SER A 308 -22.11 -21.46 1.22
CA SER A 308 -22.76 -22.76 0.97
C SER A 308 -24.26 -22.75 1.24
N GLU A 309 -24.82 -21.66 1.78
CA GLU A 309 -26.26 -21.58 2.06
C GLU A 309 -27.05 -21.08 0.85
N ASP A 310 -28.26 -21.62 0.68
CA ASP A 310 -29.17 -21.23 -0.38
C ASP A 310 -29.53 -19.75 -0.25
N GLY A 311 -29.37 -18.98 -1.34
CA GLY A 311 -29.58 -17.53 -1.34
C GLY A 311 -28.33 -16.71 -1.04
N CYS A 312 -27.25 -17.33 -0.58
CA CYS A 312 -25.94 -16.69 -0.37
C CYS A 312 -25.01 -16.90 -1.59
N ASN A 313 -25.54 -16.75 -2.80
CA ASN A 313 -24.77 -16.87 -4.04
C ASN A 313 -24.54 -15.49 -4.65
N GLY A 314 -23.35 -15.23 -5.17
CA GLY A 314 -23.07 -13.97 -5.86
C GLY A 314 -23.92 -13.82 -7.12
N ALA A 315 -24.42 -12.61 -7.38
CA ALA A 315 -25.30 -12.30 -8.50
C ALA A 315 -24.85 -11.04 -9.25
N MET A 316 -24.78 -11.17 -10.58
CA MET A 316 -24.53 -10.07 -11.51
C MET A 316 -25.84 -9.35 -11.84
N GLY A 317 -25.79 -8.03 -12.00
CA GLY A 317 -26.96 -7.20 -12.31
C GLY A 317 -27.80 -6.81 -11.08
N THR A 318 -27.50 -7.39 -9.92
CA THR A 318 -28.17 -7.07 -8.66
C THR A 318 -27.66 -5.75 -8.10
N LYS A 319 -28.56 -4.87 -7.65
CA LYS A 319 -28.20 -3.55 -7.12
C LYS A 319 -28.43 -3.49 -5.62
N LEU A 320 -27.50 -2.89 -4.89
CA LEU A 320 -27.72 -2.52 -3.50
C LEU A 320 -28.55 -1.23 -3.45
N ASP A 321 -29.61 -1.23 -2.64
CA ASP A 321 -30.34 -0.05 -2.22
C ASP A 321 -30.22 0.06 -0.69
N SER A 322 -29.53 1.10 -0.23
CA SER A 322 -29.30 1.32 1.21
C SER A 322 -30.60 1.62 1.97
N THR A 323 -31.64 2.09 1.27
CA THR A 323 -32.94 2.45 1.87
C THR A 323 -33.96 1.31 1.81
N PHE A 324 -33.61 0.18 1.19
CA PHE A 324 -34.54 -0.93 0.96
C PHE A 324 -35.17 -1.49 2.24
N CYS A 325 -34.41 -1.54 3.33
CA CYS A 325 -34.91 -2.02 4.62
C CYS A 325 -35.40 -0.92 5.56
N GLU A 326 -35.35 0.34 5.14
CA GLU A 326 -35.92 1.45 5.92
C GLU A 326 -37.45 1.38 5.83
N LEU A 327 -38.11 1.53 6.98
CA LEU A 327 -39.56 1.69 6.99
C LEU A 327 -39.86 2.98 6.23
N GLN A 328 -40.69 2.92 5.19
CA GLN A 328 -41.27 4.14 4.65
C GLN A 328 -42.12 4.74 5.77
N GLU A 329 -41.66 5.85 6.35
CA GLU A 329 -42.54 6.70 7.11
C GLU A 329 -43.63 7.15 6.12
N GLU A 330 -44.83 6.58 6.23
CA GLU A 330 -45.99 7.19 5.59
C GLU A 330 -46.03 8.63 6.10
N GLU A 331 -45.97 9.61 5.19
CA GLU A 331 -46.17 11.02 5.52
C GLU A 331 -47.58 11.17 6.09
N VAL A 332 -47.73 10.99 7.40
CA VAL A 332 -48.90 11.46 8.12
C VAL A 332 -48.75 12.98 8.12
N SER A 333 -49.47 13.64 7.20
CA SER A 333 -49.58 15.10 7.14
C SER A 333 -49.85 15.64 8.55
N PRO A 334 -48.91 16.36 9.18
CA PRO A 334 -49.16 16.91 10.50
C PRO A 334 -49.91 18.22 10.33
N GLN A 335 -51.22 18.20 10.53
CA GLN A 335 -51.91 19.38 11.03
C GLN A 335 -51.50 19.54 12.50
N PHE A 336 -50.53 20.42 12.76
CA PHE A 336 -50.48 21.44 13.82
C PHE A 336 -49.04 21.92 14.04
N SER A 337 -48.87 23.24 14.07
CA SER A 337 -47.62 23.95 14.36
C SER A 337 -47.53 24.35 15.84
N ILE A 338 -46.32 24.31 16.41
CA ILE A 338 -45.57 25.43 16.99
C ILE A 338 -44.40 24.90 17.84
N LEU A 339 -43.20 25.37 17.48
CA LEU A 339 -41.98 25.65 18.25
C LEU A 339 -41.63 24.80 19.49
N ASP A 340 -40.40 24.28 19.44
CA ASP A 340 -39.38 24.12 20.51
C ASP A 340 -38.73 22.71 20.37
N ILE A 341 -37.42 22.46 20.25
CA ILE A 341 -36.15 23.17 20.52
C ILE A 341 -35.06 22.39 19.76
N PHE A 342 -34.17 23.08 19.03
CA PHE A 342 -32.86 22.58 18.59
C PHE A 342 -31.78 23.29 19.45
N PRO A 343 -30.58 22.72 19.72
CA PRO A 343 -29.59 22.60 18.64
C PRO A 343 -28.56 21.46 18.70
N ASP A 344 -28.13 21.07 17.49
CA ASP A 344 -26.77 20.72 17.02
C ASP A 344 -25.76 20.01 17.94
N ARG A 345 -25.19 18.88 17.45
CA ARG A 345 -23.75 18.75 17.07
C ARG A 345 -23.27 17.30 16.77
N MET A 346 -22.47 17.20 15.70
CA MET A 346 -21.29 16.33 15.41
C MET A 346 -21.48 14.79 15.36
N PHE A 347 -20.89 14.03 14.40
CA PHE A 347 -19.48 14.02 13.99
C PHE A 347 -19.25 13.64 12.51
N THR A 348 -18.48 14.48 11.82
CA THR A 348 -17.50 14.12 10.78
C THR A 348 -16.12 14.46 11.36
N HIS A 349 -15.15 13.55 11.30
CA HIS A 349 -13.75 13.86 11.63
C HIS A 349 -12.83 13.33 10.53
N PHE A 350 -12.43 14.24 9.64
CA PHE A 350 -11.10 14.24 9.05
C PHE A 350 -10.23 15.08 9.97
N MET A 351 -9.25 14.47 10.63
CA MET A 351 -8.18 15.23 11.30
C MET A 351 -7.10 15.54 10.27
N THR A 352 -7.12 16.76 9.74
CA THR A 352 -5.89 17.44 9.33
C THR A 352 -5.47 18.31 10.51
N LYS A 353 -4.28 18.04 11.08
CA LYS A 353 -3.64 19.05 11.95
C LYS A 353 -3.17 20.20 11.06
N PRO A 354 -3.54 21.46 11.36
CA PRO A 354 -2.95 22.60 10.69
C PRO A 354 -1.52 22.82 11.22
N TYR A 355 -0.56 22.89 10.31
CA TYR A 355 0.65 23.69 10.45
C TYR A 355 0.81 24.53 9.19
#